data_AF-A0A1M7YVQ9-F1
#
_entry.id   AF-A0A1M7YVQ9-F1
#
_cell.length_a   1.000
_cell.length_b   1.000
_cell.length_c   1.000
_cell.angle_alpha   90.00
_cell.angle_beta   90.00
_cell.angle_gamma   90.00
#
_symmetry.space_group_name_H-M   'P 1'
#
loop_
_entity.id
_entity.type
_entity.pdbx_description
1 polymer ?
#
loop_
_entity_poly.entity_id
_entity_poly.type
_entity_poly.pdbx_seq_one_letter_code
_entity_poly.pdbx_strand_id
1 'polypeptide(L)'
;MSISEKINTLIHKNDVFISLRITNEKNNKSEIISNMPDGYKKIYYSNHYDSIDDTFDFTESCTENMCYPNSQGNYTSEYIKTMESHGYYNLVSFTIKDKKTLSCIVTLPGKPRAQHHVRDLLHFDLVEDIKAIVTSLSEISTTSDFDFSVIPDICH
;
A
#
# COMPACT_ATOMS: atom_id res chain seq x y z
N MET A 1 10.73 -10.09 -16.27
CA MET A 1 9.77 -9.10 -15.78
C MET A 1 9.92 -8.96 -14.28
N SER A 2 10.21 -7.76 -13.78
CA SER A 2 10.35 -7.45 -12.35
C SER A 2 8.99 -7.44 -11.62
N ILE A 3 8.99 -7.46 -10.29
CA ILE A 3 7.75 -7.33 -9.48
C ILE A 3 7.03 -6.02 -9.80
N SER A 4 7.77 -4.91 -9.95
CA SER A 4 7.19 -3.61 -10.29
C SER A 4 6.55 -3.61 -11.68
N GLU A 5 7.18 -4.25 -12.68
CA GLU A 5 6.59 -4.42 -14.02
C GLU A 5 5.33 -5.29 -14.00
N LYS A 6 5.30 -6.36 -13.18
CA LYS A 6 4.12 -7.20 -12.98
C LYS A 6 2.96 -6.40 -12.40
N ILE A 7 3.19 -5.66 -11.32
CA ILE A 7 2.17 -4.82 -10.68
C ILE A 7 1.67 -3.74 -11.65
N ASN A 8 2.57 -3.03 -12.34
CA ASN A 8 2.21 -1.99 -13.31
C ASN A 8 1.32 -2.53 -14.45
N THR A 9 1.57 -3.76 -14.88
CA THR A 9 0.75 -4.43 -15.91
C THR A 9 -0.67 -4.72 -15.43
N LEU A 10 -0.87 -4.92 -14.12
CA LEU A 10 -2.16 -5.26 -13.53
C LEU A 10 -3.01 -4.03 -13.21
N ILE A 11 -2.41 -2.98 -12.65
CA ILE A 11 -3.14 -1.78 -12.20
C ILE A 11 -3.53 -0.83 -13.35
N HIS A 12 -2.88 -0.93 -14.50
CA HIS A 12 -3.06 -0.06 -15.68
C HIS A 12 -3.05 1.46 -15.40
N LYS A 13 -2.50 1.89 -14.25
CA LYS A 13 -2.45 3.27 -13.77
C LYS A 13 -0.98 3.69 -13.59
N ASN A 14 -0.50 4.56 -14.48
CA ASN A 14 0.92 4.95 -14.52
C ASN A 14 1.38 5.79 -13.32
N ASP A 15 0.43 6.40 -12.60
CA ASP A 15 0.69 7.32 -11.50
C ASP A 15 0.19 6.77 -10.16
N VAL A 16 -0.06 5.46 -10.05
CA VAL A 16 -0.46 4.81 -8.80
C VAL A 16 0.61 3.85 -8.35
N PHE A 17 1.07 4.02 -7.12
CA PHE A 17 2.00 3.09 -6.52
C PHE A 17 1.37 2.34 -5.35
N ILE A 18 1.61 1.04 -5.30
CA ILE A 18 1.08 0.10 -4.33
C ILE A 18 2.28 -0.54 -3.64
N SER A 19 2.24 -0.51 -2.32
CA SER A 19 3.15 -1.27 -1.45
C SER A 19 2.32 -2.22 -0.60
N LEU A 20 2.61 -3.51 -0.67
CA LEU A 20 1.92 -4.56 0.07
C LEU A 20 2.90 -5.20 1.06
N ARG A 21 2.53 -5.28 2.33
CA ARG A 21 3.21 -6.10 3.34
C ARG A 21 2.39 -7.38 3.55
N ILE A 22 3.02 -8.52 3.30
CA ILE A 22 2.41 -9.84 3.49
C ILE A 22 3.10 -10.49 4.68
N THR A 23 2.36 -10.69 5.78
CA THR A 23 2.88 -11.31 7.00
C THR A 23 2.29 -12.71 7.18
N ASN A 24 3.16 -13.70 7.30
CA ASN A 24 2.78 -15.08 7.57
C ASN A 24 2.73 -15.33 9.09
N GLU A 25 1.52 -15.47 9.63
CA GLU A 25 1.30 -15.64 11.07
C GLU A 25 1.92 -16.93 11.65
N LYS A 26 2.16 -17.94 10.81
CA LYS A 26 2.76 -19.21 11.28
C LYS A 26 4.23 -19.03 11.69
N ASN A 27 4.96 -18.11 11.08
CA ASN A 27 6.40 -17.93 11.30
C ASN A 27 6.83 -16.47 11.49
N ASN A 28 5.88 -15.55 11.57
CA ASN A 28 6.07 -14.10 11.68
C ASN A 28 7.04 -13.53 10.63
N LYS A 29 7.20 -14.18 9.48
CA LYS A 29 7.96 -13.60 8.36
C LYS A 29 7.07 -12.66 7.58
N SER A 30 7.58 -11.45 7.33
CA SER A 30 6.95 -10.47 6.47
C SER A 30 7.77 -10.26 5.20
N GLU A 31 7.08 -9.99 4.10
CA GLU A 31 7.67 -9.55 2.82
C GLU A 31 6.95 -8.30 2.34
N ILE A 32 7.71 -7.35 1.80
CA ILE A 32 7.17 -6.13 1.19
C ILE A 32 7.37 -6.21 -0.32
N ILE A 33 6.27 -6.11 -1.07
CA ILE A 33 6.26 -6.04 -2.53
C ILE A 33 5.73 -4.68 -2.97
N SER A 34 6.34 -4.08 -3.99
CA SER A 34 5.98 -2.72 -4.40
C SER A 34 6.36 -2.38 -5.84
N ASN A 35 5.51 -1.58 -6.49
CA ASN A 35 5.81 -0.94 -7.77
C ASN A 35 6.40 0.47 -7.63
N MET A 36 6.78 0.90 -6.42
CA MET A 36 7.47 2.18 -6.24
C MET A 36 8.68 2.29 -7.18
N PRO A 37 8.93 3.45 -7.80
CA PRO A 37 10.04 3.64 -8.73
C PRO A 37 11.40 3.39 -8.06
N ASP A 38 12.39 2.93 -8.83
CA ASP A 38 13.73 2.68 -8.30
C ASP A 38 14.38 3.94 -7.70
N GLY A 39 14.09 5.11 -8.28
CA GLY A 39 14.52 6.39 -7.72
C GLY A 39 13.98 6.64 -6.31
N TYR A 40 12.73 6.26 -6.05
CA TYR A 40 12.14 6.33 -4.72
C TYR A 40 12.78 5.33 -3.78
N LYS A 41 12.88 4.05 -4.19
CA LYS A 41 13.49 2.99 -3.36
C LYS A 41 14.92 3.34 -2.97
N LYS A 42 15.68 3.93 -3.89
CA LYS A 42 17.03 4.42 -3.62
C LYS A 42 17.04 5.46 -2.50
N ILE A 43 16.17 6.48 -2.56
CA ILE A 43 16.05 7.51 -1.51
C ILE A 43 15.63 6.87 -0.19
N TYR A 44 14.66 5.96 -0.23
CA TYR A 44 14.12 5.27 0.95
C TYR A 44 15.22 4.51 1.72
N TYR A 45 15.96 3.64 1.03
CA TYR A 45 17.00 2.84 1.66
C TYR A 45 18.28 3.63 1.95
N SER A 46 18.65 4.62 1.11
CA SER A 46 19.87 5.40 1.34
C SER A 46 19.79 6.29 2.58
N ASN A 47 18.58 6.70 2.98
CA ASN A 47 18.35 7.54 4.14
C ASN A 47 17.86 6.74 5.37
N HIS A 48 17.89 5.40 5.30
CA HIS A 48 17.42 4.51 6.37
C HIS A 48 15.97 4.76 6.79
N TYR A 49 15.12 5.15 5.84
CA TYR A 49 13.70 5.39 6.12
C TYR A 49 12.96 4.11 6.52
N ASP A 50 13.47 2.94 6.11
CA ASP A 50 13.01 1.63 6.57
C ASP A 50 13.05 1.45 8.11
N SER A 51 13.93 2.18 8.81
CA SER A 51 14.05 2.12 10.26
C SER A 51 13.06 3.01 11.02
N ILE A 52 12.41 3.95 10.33
CA ILE A 52 11.47 4.93 10.92
C ILE A 52 10.08 4.91 10.27
N ASP A 53 9.91 4.13 9.20
CA ASP A 53 8.65 3.96 8.50
C ASP A 53 7.72 3.06 9.30
N ASP A 54 6.84 3.71 10.07
CA ASP A 54 5.82 3.10 10.89
C ASP A 54 4.47 2.94 10.16
N THR A 55 4.42 3.21 8.85
CA THR A 55 3.14 3.29 8.12
C THR A 55 2.41 1.96 8.07
N PHE A 56 3.12 0.86 7.84
CA PHE A 56 2.52 -0.46 7.85
C PHE A 56 2.10 -0.89 9.25
N ASP A 57 2.93 -0.61 10.27
CA ASP A 57 2.61 -0.95 11.66
C ASP A 57 1.36 -0.20 12.13
N PHE A 58 1.29 1.08 11.78
CA PHE A 58 0.10 1.89 12.01
C PHE A 58 -1.12 1.31 11.28
N THR A 59 -0.99 1.02 9.98
CA THR A 59 -2.06 0.45 9.14
C THR A 59 -2.56 -0.90 9.66
N GLU A 60 -1.70 -1.71 10.26
CA GLU A 60 -2.09 -3.00 10.88
C GLU A 60 -2.77 -2.82 12.24
N SER A 61 -2.41 -1.77 12.99
CA SER A 61 -3.03 -1.45 14.28
C SER A 61 -4.39 -0.75 14.15
N CYS A 62 -4.64 -0.08 13.02
CA CYS A 62 -5.87 0.64 12.74
C CYS A 62 -6.84 -0.22 11.91
N THR A 63 -8.07 -0.39 12.38
CA THR A 63 -9.11 -1.15 11.66
C THR A 63 -9.87 -0.32 10.64
N GLU A 64 -9.64 1.00 10.60
CA GLU A 64 -10.30 1.91 9.68
C GLU A 64 -9.48 2.09 8.40
N ASN A 65 -10.17 2.09 7.26
CA ASN A 65 -9.59 2.51 5.99
C ASN A 65 -9.25 4.01 6.10
N MET A 66 -7.99 4.36 5.90
CA MET A 66 -7.55 5.75 6.08
C MET A 66 -7.45 6.47 4.75
N CYS A 67 -8.01 7.67 4.65
CA CYS A 67 -7.96 8.50 3.44
C CYS A 67 -7.18 9.80 3.77
N TYR A 68 -6.01 10.00 3.17
CA TYR A 68 -5.03 11.06 3.50
C TYR A 68 -5.07 12.22 2.47
N PRO A 69 -4.65 13.45 2.82
CA PRO A 69 -3.23 13.77 3.12
C PRO A 69 -2.92 13.79 4.63
N ASN A 70 -1.68 13.44 5.00
CA ASN A 70 -1.29 13.18 6.39
C ASN A 70 -1.24 14.43 7.28
N SER A 71 -1.27 15.63 6.71
CA SER A 71 -1.46 16.87 7.48
C SER A 71 -2.92 17.11 7.91
N GLN A 72 -3.88 16.32 7.40
CA GLN A 72 -5.31 16.47 7.65
C GLN A 72 -6.00 15.19 8.16
N GLY A 73 -5.26 14.08 8.28
CA GLY A 73 -5.78 12.77 8.70
C GLY A 73 -5.45 12.41 10.15
N ASN A 74 -5.81 11.19 10.57
CA ASN A 74 -5.62 10.67 11.93
C ASN A 74 -4.21 10.10 12.20
N TYR A 75 -3.29 10.20 11.22
CA TYR A 75 -1.93 9.69 11.35
C TYR A 75 -0.94 10.64 10.68
N THR A 76 0.13 10.95 11.41
CA THR A 76 1.27 11.74 10.95
C THR A 76 2.52 11.20 11.61
N SER A 77 3.55 10.90 10.83
CA SER A 77 4.87 10.50 11.32
C SER A 77 5.96 11.33 10.67
N GLU A 78 7.18 11.28 11.21
CA GLU A 78 8.32 11.97 10.58
C GLU A 78 8.63 11.43 9.19
N TYR A 79 8.51 10.12 9.01
CA TYR A 79 8.66 9.46 7.71
C TYR A 79 7.67 10.04 6.69
N ILE A 80 6.39 10.09 7.06
CA ILE A 80 5.32 10.63 6.24
C ILE A 80 5.58 12.08 5.82
N LYS A 81 5.96 12.96 6.77
CA LYS A 81 6.29 14.36 6.48
C LYS A 81 7.46 14.47 5.50
N THR A 82 8.42 13.56 5.63
CA THR A 82 9.58 13.49 4.74
C THR A 82 9.17 13.07 3.32
N MET A 83 8.32 12.06 3.18
CA MET A 83 7.84 11.61 1.86
C MET A 83 6.99 12.68 1.16
N GLU A 84 6.17 13.40 1.90
CA GLU A 84 5.41 14.54 1.36
C GLU A 84 6.34 15.64 0.81
N SER A 85 7.49 15.88 1.45
CA SER A 85 8.49 16.84 0.95
C SER A 85 9.13 16.41 -0.37
N HIS A 86 9.12 15.11 -0.68
CA HIS A 86 9.55 14.55 -1.97
C HIS A 86 8.42 14.47 -3.00
N GLY A 87 7.22 14.96 -2.66
CA GLY A 87 6.05 14.94 -3.53
C GLY A 87 5.32 13.59 -3.58
N TYR A 88 5.59 12.69 -2.64
CA TYR A 88 4.88 11.42 -2.51
C TYR A 88 3.85 11.51 -1.41
N TYR A 89 2.61 11.16 -1.73
CA TYR A 89 1.49 11.23 -0.81
C TYR A 89 0.86 9.86 -0.66
N ASN A 90 0.91 9.30 0.55
CA ASN A 90 0.10 8.15 0.89
C ASN A 90 -1.34 8.62 0.92
N LEU A 91 -2.24 7.91 0.23
CA LEU A 91 -3.62 8.32 0.04
C LEU A 91 -4.60 7.36 0.67
N VAL A 92 -4.35 6.06 0.59
CA VAL A 92 -5.14 5.07 1.28
C VAL A 92 -4.30 3.98 1.87
N SER A 93 -4.73 3.48 3.02
CA SER A 93 -4.22 2.23 3.57
C SER A 93 -5.35 1.38 4.14
N PHE A 94 -5.14 0.07 4.09
CA PHE A 94 -6.06 -0.92 4.66
C PHE A 94 -5.30 -2.19 5.05
N THR A 95 -5.90 -2.97 5.93
CA THR A 95 -5.40 -4.27 6.35
C THR A 95 -6.49 -5.33 6.23
N ILE A 96 -6.14 -6.49 5.68
CA ILE A 96 -6.94 -7.71 5.70
C ILE A 96 -6.30 -8.68 6.68
N LYS A 97 -7.07 -9.13 7.68
CA LYS A 97 -6.65 -10.12 8.66
C LYS A 97 -7.49 -11.39 8.50
N ASP A 98 -6.86 -12.46 8.05
CA ASP A 98 -7.42 -13.82 8.03
C ASP A 98 -6.34 -14.77 8.59
N LYS A 99 -6.05 -15.93 7.96
CA LYS A 99 -4.90 -16.80 8.31
C LYS A 99 -3.53 -16.15 8.10
N LYS A 100 -3.50 -15.02 7.41
CA LYS A 100 -2.36 -14.18 7.11
C LYS A 100 -2.81 -12.73 7.20
N THR A 101 -1.85 -11.84 7.44
CA THR A 101 -2.10 -10.40 7.41
C THR A 101 -1.58 -9.84 6.09
N LEU A 102 -2.44 -9.15 5.34
CA LEU A 102 -2.09 -8.34 4.18
C LEU A 102 -2.36 -6.88 4.50
N SER A 103 -1.34 -6.05 4.44
CA SER A 103 -1.50 -4.60 4.57
C SER A 103 -1.11 -3.93 3.27
N CYS A 104 -1.92 -2.96 2.85
CA CYS A 104 -1.73 -2.23 1.62
C CYS A 104 -1.62 -0.73 1.92
N ILE A 105 -0.65 -0.09 1.28
CA ILE A 105 -0.50 1.36 1.24
C ILE A 105 -0.46 1.78 -0.22
N VAL A 106 -1.30 2.74 -0.58
CA VAL A 106 -1.32 3.35 -1.90
C VAL A 106 -0.75 4.75 -1.83
N THR A 107 0.22 5.01 -2.69
CA THR A 107 0.96 6.27 -2.79
C THR A 107 0.76 6.85 -4.19
N LEU A 108 0.44 8.15 -4.27
CA LEU A 108 0.43 8.88 -5.54
C LEU A 108 1.57 9.92 -5.60
N PRO A 109 2.13 10.18 -6.79
CA PRO A 109 2.96 11.33 -7.03
C PRO A 109 2.09 12.59 -7.15
N GLY A 110 2.40 13.60 -6.35
CA GLY A 110 1.73 14.89 -6.38
C GLY A 110 0.57 15.01 -5.38
N LYS A 111 0.36 16.24 -4.90
CA LYS A 111 -0.63 16.53 -3.87
C LYS A 111 -2.04 16.30 -4.40
N PRO A 112 -2.90 15.51 -3.73
CA PRO A 112 -4.28 15.33 -4.15
C PRO A 112 -5.02 16.67 -4.15
N ARG A 113 -5.68 16.99 -5.28
CA ARG A 113 -6.39 18.28 -5.44
C ARG A 113 -7.74 18.32 -4.72
N ALA A 114 -8.37 17.16 -4.49
CA ALA A 114 -9.61 17.02 -3.72
C ALA A 114 -9.86 15.56 -3.28
N GLN A 115 -10.54 15.35 -2.15
CA GLN A 115 -10.84 14.01 -1.59
C GLN A 115 -11.70 13.14 -2.53
N HIS A 116 -12.65 13.72 -3.26
CA HIS A 116 -13.48 12.97 -4.22
C HIS A 116 -12.64 12.39 -5.37
N HIS A 117 -11.61 13.09 -5.83
CA HIS A 117 -10.74 12.64 -6.90
C HIS A 117 -9.90 11.42 -6.47
N VAL A 118 -9.48 11.41 -5.20
CA VAL A 118 -8.81 10.26 -4.57
C VAL A 118 -9.77 9.07 -4.50
N ARG A 119 -11.02 9.30 -4.13
CA ARG A 119 -12.06 8.27 -4.09
C ARG A 119 -12.31 7.65 -5.47
N ASP A 120 -12.42 8.47 -6.52
CA ASP A 120 -12.66 7.99 -7.89
C ASP A 120 -11.45 7.21 -8.43
N LEU A 121 -10.23 7.56 -8.02
CA LEU A 121 -8.99 6.83 -8.37
C LEU A 121 -8.90 5.45 -7.70
N LEU A 122 -9.47 5.31 -6.51
CA LEU A 122 -9.32 4.15 -5.62
C LEU A 122 -10.56 3.24 -5.58
N HIS A 123 -11.69 3.65 -6.15
CA HIS A 123 -12.94 2.86 -6.17
C HIS A 123 -12.77 1.52 -6.92
N PHE A 124 -13.50 0.49 -6.45
CA PHE A 124 -13.71 -0.90 -6.95
C PHE A 124 -12.55 -1.64 -7.65
N ASP A 125 -11.89 -1.02 -8.62
CA ASP A 125 -10.77 -1.56 -9.38
C ASP A 125 -9.56 -1.83 -8.50
N LEU A 126 -9.25 -0.97 -7.52
CA LEU A 126 -8.02 -1.14 -6.72
C LEU A 126 -8.02 -2.42 -5.89
N VAL A 127 -9.18 -2.80 -5.33
CA VAL A 127 -9.32 -4.05 -4.56
C VAL A 127 -9.13 -5.27 -5.46
N GLU A 128 -9.78 -5.27 -6.62
CA GLU A 128 -9.63 -6.35 -7.60
C GLU A 128 -8.22 -6.37 -8.21
N ASP A 129 -7.57 -5.22 -8.38
CA ASP A 129 -6.17 -5.09 -8.81
C ASP A 129 -5.24 -5.70 -7.76
N ILE A 130 -5.41 -5.37 -6.47
CA ILE A 130 -4.61 -5.92 -5.37
C ILE A 130 -4.80 -7.42 -5.26
N LYS A 131 -6.04 -7.90 -5.40
CA LYS A 131 -6.35 -9.33 -5.47
C LYS A 131 -5.69 -9.99 -6.67
N ALA A 132 -5.70 -9.36 -7.85
CA ALA A 132 -5.01 -9.85 -9.04
C ALA A 132 -3.48 -9.87 -8.85
N ILE A 133 -2.90 -8.85 -8.19
CA ILE A 133 -1.48 -8.77 -7.84
C ILE A 133 -1.09 -9.91 -6.91
N VAL A 134 -1.81 -10.07 -5.79
CA VAL A 134 -1.52 -11.14 -4.82
C VAL A 134 -1.70 -12.51 -5.48
N THR A 135 -2.75 -12.69 -6.29
CA THR A 135 -3.00 -13.94 -7.02
C THR A 135 -1.95 -14.22 -8.10
N SER A 136 -1.45 -13.20 -8.81
CA SER A 136 -0.45 -13.35 -9.86
C SER A 136 0.96 -13.56 -9.30
N LEU A 137 1.26 -13.02 -8.13
CA LEU A 137 2.54 -13.18 -7.43
C LEU A 137 2.57 -14.43 -6.52
N SER A 138 1.48 -15.22 -6.54
CA SER A 138 1.25 -16.40 -5.72
C SER A 138 2.19 -17.58 -5.92
N GLU A 139 2.93 -17.60 -7.03
CA GLU A 139 3.89 -18.67 -7.32
C GLU A 139 5.09 -18.69 -6.35
N ILE A 140 5.21 -17.70 -5.44
CA ILE A 140 6.33 -17.59 -4.48
C ILE A 140 6.05 -18.27 -3.12
N SER A 141 4.81 -18.57 -2.76
CA SER A 141 4.37 -19.63 -1.80
C SER A 141 3.04 -19.28 -1.11
N THR A 142 1.98 -20.02 -1.46
CA THR A 142 0.66 -20.11 -0.78
C THR A 142 -0.22 -18.85 -0.80
N THR A 143 -1.07 -18.69 -1.82
CA THR A 143 -2.16 -17.69 -1.86
C THR A 143 -3.56 -18.30 -1.80
N SER A 144 -3.68 -19.57 -1.42
CA SER A 144 -4.98 -20.26 -1.35
C SER A 144 -5.92 -19.77 -0.23
N ASP A 145 -5.47 -18.83 0.61
CA ASP A 145 -6.00 -18.65 1.96
C ASP A 145 -6.37 -17.20 2.32
N PHE A 146 -6.37 -16.25 1.36
CA PHE A 146 -6.85 -14.88 1.61
C PHE A 146 -8.27 -14.71 1.10
N ASP A 147 -9.21 -14.42 2.00
CA ASP A 147 -10.54 -13.93 1.64
C ASP A 147 -10.51 -12.40 1.44
N PHE A 148 -10.63 -11.96 0.19
CA PHE A 148 -10.66 -10.54 -0.17
C PHE A 148 -12.07 -9.92 -0.06
N SER A 149 -13.11 -10.71 0.23
CA SER A 149 -14.46 -10.21 0.44
C SER A 149 -14.62 -9.44 1.76
N VAL A 150 -13.59 -9.49 2.62
CA VAL A 150 -13.55 -8.85 3.95
C VAL A 150 -12.84 -7.49 3.93
N ILE A 151 -12.39 -6.99 2.77
CA ILE A 151 -11.89 -5.61 2.67
C ILE A 151 -13.09 -4.69 2.96
N PRO A 152 -13.06 -3.89 4.05
CA PRO A 152 -14.13 -2.95 4.33
C PRO A 152 -14.23 -1.95 3.17
N ASP A 153 -15.43 -1.45 2.88
CA ASP A 153 -15.63 -0.40 1.87
C ASP A 153 -14.60 0.73 2.07
N ILE A 154 -13.84 1.02 1.01
CA ILE A 154 -12.77 2.04 1.06
C ILE A 154 -13.43 3.42 1.15
N CYS A 155 -13.20 4.10 2.29
CA CYS A 155 -13.78 5.38 2.69
C CYS A 155 -15.33 5.38 2.83
N HIS A 156 -15.82 5.42 4.09
CA HIS A 156 -17.21 5.81 4.40
C HIS A 156 -17.36 7.34 4.34
#